data_AF-A0A532D9E0-F1
#
_entry.id   AF-A0A532D9E0-F1
#
_cell.length_a   1.000
_cell.length_b   1.000
_cell.length_c   1.000
_cell.angle_alpha   90.00
_cell.angle_beta   90.00
_cell.angle_gamma   90.00
#
_symmetry.space_group_name_H-M   'P 1'
#
loop_
_entity.id
_entity.type
_entity.pdbx_description
1 polymer ?
#
loop_
_entity_poly.entity_id
_entity_poly.type
_entity_poly.pdbx_seq_one_letter_code
_entity_poly.pdbx_strand_id
1 'polypeptide(L)'
;MYQPPHFQETRPDVLHGLIRAHPLGLLVSNGTEGPVANAIPFLLDAPSLLNADVPPNGRLRAHLAKANPQWRLLADNPLAPVLVVFQGADAYVTPSW
;
A
#
# COMPACT_ATOMS: atom_id res chain seq x y z
N MET A 1 -0.46 -12.26 -11.17
CA MET A 1 -1.37 -13.31 -11.68
C MET A 1 -2.51 -12.65 -12.43
N TYR A 2 -3.12 -13.34 -13.39
CA TYR A 2 -4.37 -12.89 -13.99
C TYR A 2 -5.48 -12.92 -12.93
N GLN A 3 -6.18 -11.81 -12.72
CA GLN A 3 -7.33 -11.72 -11.82
C GLN A 3 -8.59 -11.56 -12.67
N PRO A 4 -9.40 -12.62 -12.82
CA PRO A 4 -10.70 -12.54 -13.48
C PRO A 4 -11.52 -11.36 -12.96
N PRO A 5 -12.28 -10.64 -13.81
CA PRO A 5 -13.03 -9.44 -13.39
C PRO A 5 -13.97 -9.67 -12.21
N HIS A 6 -14.59 -10.84 -12.11
CA HIS A 6 -15.50 -11.20 -11.02
C HIS A 6 -14.80 -11.48 -9.68
N PHE A 7 -13.46 -11.59 -9.67
CA PHE A 7 -12.66 -11.66 -8.44
C PHE A 7 -12.02 -10.32 -8.07
N GLN A 8 -12.25 -9.25 -8.85
CA GLN A 8 -11.77 -7.93 -8.49
C GLN A 8 -12.69 -7.30 -7.45
N GLU A 9 -12.15 -7.02 -6.27
CA GLU A 9 -12.81 -6.18 -5.29
C GLU A 9 -12.51 -4.71 -5.61
N THR A 10 -13.56 -3.92 -5.82
CA THR A 10 -13.46 -2.52 -6.22
C THR A 10 -14.13 -1.57 -5.22
N ARG A 11 -14.80 -2.10 -4.20
CA ARG A 11 -15.50 -1.32 -3.18
C ARG A 11 -14.50 -0.72 -2.19
N PRO A 12 -14.39 0.63 -2.10
CA PRO A 12 -13.39 1.27 -1.27
C PRO A 12 -13.50 0.93 0.21
N ASP A 13 -14.71 0.75 0.75
CA ASP A 13 -14.94 0.41 2.16
C ASP A 13 -14.35 -0.96 2.52
N VAL A 14 -14.47 -1.96 1.64
CA VAL A 14 -13.87 -3.29 1.82
C VAL A 14 -12.35 -3.21 1.74
N LEU A 15 -11.82 -2.52 0.74
CA LEU A 15 -10.37 -2.34 0.55
C LEU A 15 -9.75 -1.57 1.72
N HIS A 16 -10.40 -0.49 2.17
CA HIS A 16 -9.98 0.29 3.34
C HIS A 16 -10.07 -0.53 4.62
N GLY A 17 -11.08 -1.39 4.75
CA GLY A 17 -11.20 -2.36 5.83
C GLY A 17 -9.99 -3.30 5.92
N LEU A 18 -9.57 -3.87 4.77
CA LEU A 18 -8.38 -4.72 4.69
C LEU A 18 -7.13 -3.97 5.16
N ILE A 19 -6.90 -2.74 4.67
CA ILE A 19 -5.73 -1.92 5.05
C ILE A 19 -5.71 -1.65 6.56
N ARG A 20 -6.87 -1.33 7.17
CA ARG A 20 -6.95 -1.09 8.62
C ARG A 20 -6.71 -2.36 9.44
N ALA A 21 -7.20 -3.51 8.97
CA ALA A 21 -7.00 -4.79 9.62
C ALA A 21 -5.55 -5.31 9.49
N HIS A 22 -4.88 -4.98 8.39
CA HIS A 22 -3.52 -5.43 8.06
C HIS A 22 -2.64 -4.24 7.66
N PRO A 23 -2.25 -3.36 8.61
CA PRO A 23 -1.63 -2.07 8.30
C PRO A 23 -0.15 -2.15 7.92
N LEU A 24 0.49 -3.32 8.03
CA LEU A 24 1.87 -3.52 7.59
C LEU A 24 1.89 -3.68 6.06
N GLY A 25 2.20 -2.60 5.35
CA GLY A 25 2.27 -2.57 3.90
C GLY A 25 3.70 -2.70 3.39
N LEU A 26 3.89 -3.39 2.27
CA LEU A 26 5.16 -3.42 1.55
C LEU A 26 5.25 -2.21 0.62
N LEU A 27 6.04 -1.20 1.01
CA LEU A 27 6.32 -0.01 0.19
C LEU A 27 7.44 -0.30 -0.81
N VAL A 28 7.11 -0.25 -2.09
CA VAL A 28 8.04 -0.45 -3.20
C VAL A 28 8.20 0.84 -3.99
N SER A 29 9.44 1.29 -4.14
CA SER A 29 9.83 2.47 -4.92
C SER A 29 10.96 2.13 -5.89
N ASN A 30 11.04 2.79 -7.04
CA ASN A 30 12.15 2.58 -7.98
C ASN A 30 13.39 3.38 -7.53
N GLY A 31 14.49 2.68 -7.28
CA GLY A 31 15.81 3.26 -7.09
C GLY A 31 16.67 3.10 -8.36
N THR A 32 17.84 3.74 -8.37
CA THR A 32 18.78 3.71 -9.52
C THR A 32 19.36 2.32 -9.79
N GLU A 33 19.45 1.47 -8.77
CA GLU A 33 19.99 0.09 -8.86
C GLU A 33 18.88 -0.97 -8.94
N GLY A 34 17.60 -0.55 -8.95
CA GLY A 34 16.45 -1.43 -8.95
C GLY A 34 15.39 -1.04 -7.90
N PRO A 35 14.33 -1.86 -7.76
CA PRO A 35 13.28 -1.60 -6.79
C PRO A 35 13.81 -1.71 -5.35
N VAL A 36 13.44 -0.75 -4.51
CA VAL A 36 13.67 -0.76 -3.07
C VAL A 36 12.34 -1.06 -2.39
N ALA A 37 12.34 -2.05 -1.49
CA ALA A 37 11.14 -2.50 -0.82
C ALA A 37 11.34 -2.55 0.70
N ASN A 38 10.42 -1.93 1.47
CA ASN A 38 10.41 -2.02 2.93
C ASN A 38 8.98 -2.29 3.42
N ALA A 39 8.83 -3.28 4.32
CA ALA A 39 7.57 -3.50 5.02
C ALA A 39 7.47 -2.52 6.20
N ILE A 40 6.50 -1.60 6.15
CA ILE A 40 6.32 -0.55 7.17
C ILE A 40 4.85 -0.38 7.53
N PRO A 41 4.53 0.05 8.77
CA PRO A 41 3.16 0.35 9.14
C PRO A 41 2.64 1.58 8.41
N PHE A 42 1.40 1.50 7.93
CA PHE A 42 0.65 2.60 7.34
C PHE A 42 -0.60 2.92 8.16
N LEU A 43 -0.92 4.21 8.23
CA LEU A 43 -2.23 4.72 8.62
C LEU A 43 -2.97 5.14 7.34
N LEU A 44 -4.22 4.70 7.22
CA LEU A 44 -5.12 5.12 6.15
C LEU A 44 -6.06 6.22 6.66
N ASP A 45 -5.91 7.42 6.10
CA ASP A 45 -6.89 8.48 6.23
C ASP A 45 -7.95 8.29 5.13
N ALA A 46 -9.15 7.86 5.51
CA ALA A 46 -10.26 7.69 4.58
C ALA A 46 -11.01 9.03 4.35
N PRO A 47 -11.62 9.23 3.18
CA PRO A 47 -12.45 10.39 2.91
C PRO A 47 -13.68 10.44 3.81
N SER A 48 -14.06 11.63 4.26
CA SER A 48 -15.24 11.90 5.07
C SER A 48 -15.70 13.35 4.87
N LEU A 49 -16.88 13.67 5.40
CA LEU A 49 -17.41 15.05 5.37
C LEU A 49 -16.55 16.05 6.17
N LEU A 50 -15.68 15.56 7.06
CA LEU A 50 -14.85 16.38 7.94
C LEU A 50 -13.44 16.65 7.39
N ASN A 51 -13.04 15.99 6.30
CA ASN A 51 -11.68 16.07 5.72
C ASN A 51 -11.72 16.09 4.19
N ALA A 52 -12.32 17.14 3.64
CA ALA A 52 -12.52 17.32 2.19
C ALA A 52 -11.21 17.40 1.37
N ASP A 53 -10.04 17.55 2.00
CA ASP A 53 -8.73 17.54 1.34
C ASP A 53 -8.21 16.13 1.03
N VAL A 54 -8.84 15.09 1.59
CA VAL A 54 -8.43 13.69 1.36
C VAL A 54 -8.93 13.21 -0.02
N PRO A 55 -8.04 12.66 -0.87
CA PRO A 55 -8.43 12.16 -2.19
C PRO A 55 -9.47 11.04 -2.12
N PRO A 56 -10.27 10.78 -3.17
CA PRO A 56 -11.35 9.78 -3.15
C PRO A 56 -10.94 8.36 -2.73
N ASN A 57 -9.69 7.96 -3.00
CA ASN A 57 -9.17 6.64 -2.63
C ASN A 57 -8.56 6.61 -1.21
N GLY A 58 -8.55 7.73 -0.50
CA GLY A 58 -7.86 7.91 0.78
C GLY A 58 -6.42 8.39 0.62
N ARG A 59 -5.77 8.64 1.76
CA ARG A 59 -4.35 9.01 1.86
C ARG A 59 -3.65 8.02 2.79
N LEU A 60 -2.53 7.47 2.34
CA LEU A 60 -1.67 6.62 3.15
C LEU A 60 -0.59 7.46 3.82
N ARG A 61 -0.37 7.22 5.11
CA ARG A 61 0.68 7.86 5.91
C ARG A 61 1.55 6.79 6.54
N ALA A 62 2.86 6.97 6.47
CA ALA A 62 3.82 6.08 7.12
C ALA A 62 5.01 6.87 7.64
N HIS A 63 5.80 6.22 8.49
CA HIS A 63 7.05 6.77 9.00
C HIS A 63 8.22 5.91 8.53
N LEU A 64 9.27 6.58 8.04
CA LEU A 64 10.56 5.96 7.73
C LEU A 64 11.62 6.52 8.67
N ALA A 65 12.45 5.63 9.22
CA ALA A 65 13.61 6.05 9.97
C ALA A 65 14.59 6.80 9.05
N LYS A 66 15.26 7.85 9.56
CA LYS A 66 16.24 8.61 8.77
C LYS A 66 17.40 7.76 8.23
N ALA A 67 17.72 6.65 8.92
CA ALA A 67 18.74 5.70 8.49
C ALA A 67 18.29 4.83 7.30
N ASN A 68 16.99 4.72 7.02
CA ASN A 68 16.48 4.02 5.85
C ASN A 68 16.67 4.91 4.60
N PRO A 69 17.50 4.56 3.63
CA PRO A 69 17.78 5.43 2.49
C PRO A 69 16.57 5.67 1.58
N GLN A 70 15.51 4.86 1.68
CA GLN A 70 14.31 4.97 0.84
C GLN A 70 13.61 6.32 0.98
N TRP A 71 13.67 7.00 2.13
CA TRP A 71 13.04 8.32 2.26
C TRP A 71 13.66 9.36 1.33
N ARG A 72 14.98 9.28 1.06
CA ARG A 72 15.67 10.20 0.13
C ARG A 72 15.21 9.93 -1.30
N LEU A 73 15.13 8.66 -1.69
CA LEU A 73 14.65 8.26 -3.01
C LEU A 73 13.26 8.86 -3.31
N LEU A 74 12.36 8.83 -2.32
CA LEU A 74 11.03 9.41 -2.40
C LEU A 74 11.05 10.94 -2.42
N ALA A 75 11.86 11.56 -1.56
CA ALA A 75 11.95 13.02 -1.46
C ALA A 75 12.56 13.67 -2.71
N ASP A 76 13.56 13.02 -3.31
CA ASP A 76 14.23 13.49 -4.52
C ASP A 76 13.35 13.31 -5.77
N ASN A 77 12.35 12.41 -5.72
CA ASN A 77 11.44 12.11 -6.83
C ASN A 77 9.96 12.09 -6.37
N PRO A 78 9.41 13.22 -5.91
CA PRO A 78 8.11 13.26 -5.24
C PRO A 78 6.91 12.91 -6.14
N LEU A 79 7.09 12.95 -7.46
CA LEU A 79 6.08 12.57 -8.45
C LEU A 79 6.23 11.13 -8.96
N ALA A 80 7.30 10.43 -8.56
CA ALA A 80 7.51 9.05 -8.99
C ALA A 80 6.46 8.13 -8.35
N PRO A 81 5.78 7.28 -9.13
CA PRO A 81 4.82 6.35 -8.59
C PRO A 81 5.51 5.31 -7.70
N VAL A 82 4.81 4.91 -6.65
CA VAL A 82 5.18 3.82 -5.75
C VAL A 82 4.08 2.77 -5.72
N LEU A 83 4.43 1.54 -5.40
CA LEU A 83 3.46 0.48 -5.11
C LEU A 83 3.45 0.21 -3.61
N VAL A 84 2.26 0.12 -3.03
CA VAL A 84 2.09 -0.37 -1.65
C VAL A 84 1.21 -1.60 -1.69
N VAL A 85 1.70 -2.71 -1.14
CA VAL A 85 0.96 -3.97 -1.10
C VAL A 85 0.53 -4.25 0.33
N PHE A 86 -0.78 -4.46 0.53
CA PHE A 86 -1.36 -4.92 1.79
C PHE A 86 -1.88 -6.33 1.58
N GLN A 87 -1.57 -7.23 2.52
CA GLN A 87 -1.99 -8.62 2.46
C GLN A 87 -2.59 -9.03 3.80
N GLY A 88 -3.73 -9.71 3.72
CA GLY A 88 -4.35 -10.35 4.87
C GLY A 88 -3.67 -11.68 5.21
N ALA A 89 -4.35 -12.48 6.03
CA ALA A 89 -3.95 -13.88 6.23
C ALA A 89 -3.99 -14.63 4.89
N ASP A 90 -2.94 -15.41 4.62
CA ASP A 90 -2.85 -16.28 3.46
C ASP A 90 -2.62 -17.72 3.92
N ALA A 91 -3.09 -18.67 3.12
CA ALA A 91 -2.90 -20.09 3.34
C ALA A 91 -2.60 -20.76 2.00
N TYR A 92 -1.55 -21.56 1.97
CA TYR A 92 -1.22 -22.34 0.79
C TYR A 92 -2.26 -23.45 0.58
N VAL A 93 -2.99 -23.39 -0.54
CA VAL A 93 -3.85 -24.49 -1.00
C VAL A 93 -3.02 -25.35 -1.95
N THR A 94 -2.82 -26.62 -1.58
CA THR A 94 -2.11 -27.59 -2.41
C THR A 94 -2.90 -27.90 -3.68
N PRO A 95 -2.23 -28.09 -4.84
CA PRO A 95 -2.87 -28.57 -6.07
C PRO A 95 -3.53 -29.95 -5.96
N SER A 96 -3.24 -30.70 -4.88
CA SER A 96 -3.78 -32.04 -4.62
C SER A 96 -5.09 -32.04 -3.82
N TRP A 97 -5.77 -30.89 -3.70
CA TRP A 97 -7.05 -30.77 -3.00
C TRP A 97 -8.20 -31.29 -3.86
#